data_AF-A0A101A9D9-F1
#
_entry.id   AF-A0A101A9D9-F1
#
_cell.length_a   1.000
_cell.length_b   1.000
_cell.length_c   1.000
_cell.angle_alpha   90.00
_cell.angle_beta   90.00
_cell.angle_gamma   90.00
#
_symmetry.space_group_name_H-M   'P 1'
#
loop_
_entity.id
_entity.type
_entity.pdbx_description
1 polymer ?
#
loop_
_entity_poly.entity_id
_entity_poly.type
_entity_poly.pdbx_seq_one_letter_code
_entity_poly.pdbx_strand_id
1 'polypeptide(L)'
;MALATLIAITLCCIAWSLWIRRVTWSSRWEVAATLNIALQGMAVLLMSPWASETLGVALHALTGKWNLEDFIGHDCYIVAASAVVYNALGRLQDDHLLQRSFKQYVEIPATLCIPLLLVTFSLGNGARIYKPDFFQVPTDFWLNTYWLILCGILIYLLGYGSRALLVLRRDPRSRKIANVYLISSAAGIAACIVRLLTAYIPALQQHDGGATLVWVFACMCGAGFALTSAESWRQKTKWFSSASQ
;
A
#
# COMPACT_ATOMS: atom_id res chain seq x y z
N MET A 1 4.91 19.59 10.86
CA MET A 1 4.41 19.09 12.16
C MET A 1 3.20 18.16 11.99
N ALA A 2 2.06 18.62 11.46
CA ALA A 2 0.85 17.77 11.34
C ALA A 2 1.05 16.47 10.52
N LEU A 3 1.78 16.55 9.40
CA LEU A 3 2.06 15.38 8.55
C LEU A 3 2.89 14.30 9.27
N ALA A 4 3.95 14.71 9.98
CA ALA A 4 4.78 13.78 10.75
C ALA A 4 3.97 13.08 11.84
N THR A 5 3.09 13.81 12.53
CA THR A 5 2.17 13.22 13.52
C THR A 5 1.24 12.19 12.88
N LEU A 6 0.68 12.49 11.71
CA LEU A 6 -0.17 11.55 10.97
C LEU A 6 0.59 10.26 10.62
N ILE A 7 1.79 10.38 10.02
CA ILE A 7 2.64 9.23 9.67
C ILE A 7 2.97 8.41 10.92
N ALA A 8 3.37 9.07 12.01
CA ALA A 8 3.70 8.41 13.27
C ALA A 8 2.50 7.64 13.85
N ILE A 9 1.30 8.24 13.85
CA ILE A 9 0.08 7.56 14.30
C ILE A 9 -0.19 6.33 13.43
N THR A 10 -0.08 6.45 12.10
CA THR A 10 -0.30 5.32 11.18
C THR A 10 0.71 4.20 11.42
N LEU A 11 2.00 4.51 11.61
CA LEU A 11 3.03 3.54 11.93
C LEU A 11 2.76 2.87 13.28
N CYS A 12 2.31 3.61 14.29
CA CYS A 12 1.90 3.04 15.58
C CYS A 12 0.71 2.07 15.42
N CYS A 13 -0.31 2.43 14.63
CA CYS A 13 -1.43 1.54 14.33
C CYS A 13 -0.97 0.25 13.63
N ILE A 14 -0.05 0.37 12.68
CA ILE A 14 0.52 -0.76 11.94
C ILE A 14 1.35 -1.66 12.88
N ALA A 15 2.25 -1.08 13.66
CA ALA A 15 3.08 -1.82 14.62
C ALA A 15 2.21 -2.55 15.66
N TRP A 16 1.21 -1.87 16.21
CA TRP A 16 0.22 -2.47 17.11
C TRP A 16 -0.52 -3.65 16.47
N SER A 17 -0.95 -3.50 15.22
CA SER A 17 -1.64 -4.56 14.50
C SER A 17 -0.74 -5.78 14.26
N LEU A 18 0.51 -5.55 13.84
CA LEU A 18 1.50 -6.62 13.66
C LEU A 18 1.82 -7.32 14.98
N TRP A 19 1.91 -6.58 16.09
CA TRP A 19 2.14 -7.15 17.42
C TRP A 19 1.04 -8.12 17.85
N ILE A 20 -0.22 -7.72 17.65
CA ILE A 20 -1.40 -8.56 17.93
C ILE A 20 -1.40 -9.81 17.04
N ARG A 21 -0.96 -9.66 15.79
CA ARG A 21 -1.00 -10.70 14.76
C ARG A 21 0.33 -11.44 14.61
N ARG A 22 1.27 -11.33 15.57
CA ARG A 22 2.60 -11.93 15.46
C ARG A 22 2.62 -13.45 15.28
N VAL A 23 1.55 -14.14 15.70
CA VAL A 23 1.43 -15.60 15.54
C VAL A 23 0.82 -16.01 14.20
N THR A 24 0.31 -15.06 13.40
CA THR A 24 -0.37 -15.39 12.15
C THR A 24 0.58 -15.63 10.98
N TRP A 25 1.88 -15.39 11.15
CA TRP A 25 2.91 -15.68 10.15
C TRP A 25 2.99 -17.17 9.79
N SER A 26 2.66 -18.06 10.73
CA SER A 26 2.59 -19.51 10.50
C SER A 26 1.24 -19.98 9.95
N SER A 27 0.23 -19.11 9.92
CA SER A 27 -1.12 -19.46 9.46
C SER A 27 -1.31 -19.13 7.99
N ARG A 28 -1.44 -20.17 7.15
CA ARG A 28 -1.64 -20.05 5.69
C ARG A 28 -2.79 -19.09 5.31
N TRP A 29 -3.84 -19.04 6.12
CA TRP A 29 -5.04 -18.23 5.84
C TRP A 29 -4.93 -16.78 6.31
N GLU A 30 -3.92 -16.43 7.12
CA GLU A 30 -3.77 -15.10 7.71
C GLU A 30 -2.47 -14.41 7.30
N VAL A 31 -1.49 -15.17 6.79
CA VAL A 31 -0.17 -14.66 6.37
C VAL A 31 -0.29 -13.56 5.33
N ALA A 32 -1.20 -13.69 4.35
CA ALA A 32 -1.40 -12.67 3.31
C ALA A 32 -1.91 -11.34 3.90
N ALA A 33 -2.85 -11.40 4.84
CA ALA A 33 -3.34 -10.21 5.51
C ALA A 33 -2.27 -9.58 6.41
N THR A 34 -1.35 -10.35 6.99
CA THR A 34 -0.24 -9.80 7.80
C THR A 34 0.86 -9.22 6.94
N LEU A 35 1.20 -9.90 5.85
CA LEU A 35 2.15 -9.45 4.85
C LEU A 35 1.71 -8.10 4.26
N ASN A 36 0.42 -7.95 3.93
CA ASN A 36 -0.15 -6.67 3.51
C ASN A 36 0.19 -5.53 4.49
N ILE A 37 -0.10 -5.71 5.79
CA ILE A 37 0.13 -4.67 6.80
C ILE A 37 1.61 -4.37 6.96
N ALA A 38 2.46 -5.40 6.98
CA ALA A 38 3.90 -5.24 7.09
C ALA A 38 4.46 -4.42 5.92
N LEU A 39 4.03 -4.76 4.69
CA LEU A 39 4.46 -4.07 3.48
C LEU A 39 3.91 -2.65 3.36
N GLN A 40 2.66 -2.38 3.78
CA GLN A 40 2.16 -1.00 3.87
C GLN A 40 2.91 -0.19 4.92
N GLY A 41 3.25 -0.78 6.06
CA GLY A 41 4.07 -0.14 7.09
C GLY A 41 5.45 0.22 6.57
N MET A 42 6.09 -0.72 5.86
CA MET A 42 7.37 -0.49 5.23
C MET A 42 7.28 0.60 4.15
N ALA A 43 6.22 0.60 3.32
CA ALA A 43 5.99 1.65 2.34
C ALA A 43 5.87 3.03 2.99
N VAL A 44 5.00 3.18 4.00
CA VAL A 44 4.80 4.44 4.75
C VAL A 44 6.08 4.91 5.42
N LEU A 45 6.86 3.98 6.00
CA LEU A 45 8.13 4.30 6.64
C LEU A 45 9.16 4.78 5.62
N LEU A 46 9.36 4.03 4.54
CA LEU A 46 10.37 4.33 3.52
C LEU A 46 10.08 5.63 2.77
N MET A 47 8.81 5.93 2.54
CA MET A 47 8.38 7.17 1.88
C MET A 47 8.35 8.37 2.83
N SER A 48 8.56 8.17 4.12
CA SER A 48 8.47 9.26 5.09
C SER A 48 9.66 10.23 4.95
N PRO A 49 9.48 11.54 5.20
CA PRO A 49 10.58 12.50 5.08
C PRO A 49 11.79 12.18 5.95
N TRP A 50 11.57 11.56 7.12
CA TRP A 50 12.66 11.12 7.98
C TRP A 50 13.49 9.99 7.36
N ALA A 51 12.87 9.09 6.60
CA ALA A 51 13.60 8.07 5.87
C ALA A 51 14.40 8.68 4.72
N SER A 52 13.84 9.64 3.97
CA SER A 52 14.58 10.31 2.89
C SER A 52 15.79 11.09 3.39
N GLU A 53 15.68 11.76 4.54
CA GLU A 53 16.79 12.50 5.17
C GLU A 53 17.91 11.61 5.74
N THR A 54 17.63 10.32 5.99
CA THR A 54 18.57 9.39 6.62
C THR A 54 18.96 8.24 5.69
N LEU A 55 18.03 7.33 5.44
CA LEU A 55 18.20 6.19 4.56
C LEU A 55 18.40 6.63 3.10
N GLY A 56 17.65 7.63 2.63
CA GLY A 56 17.79 8.14 1.26
C GLY A 56 19.18 8.70 0.96
N VAL A 57 19.76 9.44 1.92
CA VAL A 57 21.15 9.94 1.82
C VAL A 57 22.14 8.78 1.77
N ALA A 58 21.98 7.75 2.61
CA ALA A 58 22.84 6.56 2.61
C ALA A 58 22.73 5.77 1.30
N LEU A 59 21.53 5.59 0.77
CA LEU A 59 21.28 4.90 -0.50
C LEU A 59 21.85 5.69 -1.69
N HIS A 60 21.72 7.02 -1.67
CA HIS A 60 22.32 7.87 -2.69
C HIS A 60 23.86 7.79 -2.66
N ALA A 61 24.48 7.75 -1.48
CA ALA A 61 25.93 7.60 -1.36
C ALA A 61 26.43 6.27 -1.96
N LEU A 62 25.62 5.20 -1.91
CA LEU A 62 25.97 3.88 -2.46
C LEU A 62 25.65 3.74 -3.96
N THR A 63 24.57 4.36 -4.43
CA THR A 63 24.02 4.10 -5.78
C THR A 63 24.09 5.29 -6.74
N GLY A 64 24.33 6.49 -6.23
CA GLY A 64 24.28 7.74 -6.98
C GLY A 64 22.88 8.17 -7.42
N LYS A 65 21.81 7.52 -6.91
CA LYS A 65 20.41 7.85 -7.24
C LYS A 65 19.66 8.31 -6.00
N TRP A 66 18.95 9.44 -6.11
CA TRP A 66 18.09 9.96 -5.04
C TRP A 66 16.74 9.22 -5.01
N ASN A 67 16.08 9.24 -3.84
CA ASN A 67 14.72 8.72 -3.63
C ASN A 67 14.56 7.21 -3.93
N LEU A 68 15.63 6.43 -3.73
CA LEU A 68 15.60 4.98 -3.95
C LEU A 68 14.77 4.26 -2.86
N GLU A 69 14.78 4.80 -1.65
CA GLU A 69 13.89 4.42 -0.54
C GLU A 69 12.42 4.56 -0.94
N ASP A 70 12.03 5.65 -1.59
CA ASP A 70 10.67 5.85 -2.08
C ASP A 70 10.33 4.83 -3.15
N PHE A 71 11.22 4.59 -4.11
CA PHE A 71 11.03 3.55 -5.13
C PHE A 71 10.74 2.17 -4.50
N ILE A 72 11.57 1.77 -3.51
CA ILE A 72 11.36 0.52 -2.77
C ILE A 72 10.03 0.56 -2.00
N GLY A 73 9.67 1.70 -1.40
CA GLY A 73 8.39 1.90 -0.72
C GLY A 73 7.19 1.67 -1.66
N HIS A 74 7.25 2.19 -2.88
CA HIS A 74 6.20 1.97 -3.89
C HIS A 74 6.10 0.50 -4.31
N ASP A 75 7.23 -0.19 -4.49
CA ASP A 75 7.25 -1.64 -4.77
C ASP A 75 6.61 -2.43 -3.62
N CYS A 76 6.95 -2.08 -2.37
CA CYS A 76 6.32 -2.64 -1.19
C CYS A 76 4.80 -2.44 -1.21
N TYR A 77 4.33 -1.26 -1.63
CA TYR A 77 2.91 -0.97 -1.70
C TYR A 77 2.18 -1.77 -2.79
N ILE A 78 2.81 -2.01 -3.94
CA ILE A 78 2.27 -2.89 -4.99
C ILE A 78 2.11 -4.31 -4.43
N VAL A 79 3.15 -4.86 -3.80
CA VAL A 79 3.09 -6.21 -3.22
C VAL A 79 2.07 -6.28 -2.08
N ALA A 80 1.92 -5.20 -1.30
CA ALA A 80 0.88 -5.10 -0.28
C ALA A 80 -0.53 -5.17 -0.88
N ALA A 81 -0.80 -4.42 -1.95
CA ALA A 81 -2.06 -4.45 -2.67
C ALA A 81 -2.33 -5.86 -3.26
N SER A 82 -1.31 -6.52 -3.81
CA SER A 82 -1.40 -7.91 -4.25
C SER A 82 -1.78 -8.84 -3.09
N ALA A 83 -1.21 -8.66 -1.90
CA ALA A 83 -1.54 -9.45 -0.71
C ALA A 83 -2.99 -9.22 -0.24
N VAL A 84 -3.55 -8.01 -0.38
CA VAL A 84 -4.99 -7.75 -0.16
C VAL A 84 -5.84 -8.58 -1.11
N VAL A 85 -5.50 -8.59 -2.41
CA VAL A 85 -6.22 -9.37 -3.41
C VAL A 85 -6.15 -10.86 -3.09
N TYR A 86 -4.95 -11.37 -2.77
CA TYR A 86 -4.77 -12.78 -2.40
C TYR A 86 -5.63 -13.16 -1.19
N ASN A 87 -5.64 -12.34 -0.14
CA ASN A 87 -6.46 -12.56 1.05
C ASN A 87 -7.97 -12.51 0.74
N ALA A 88 -8.40 -11.64 -0.17
CA ALA A 88 -9.80 -11.56 -0.57
C ALA A 88 -10.23 -12.77 -1.42
N LEU A 89 -9.44 -13.16 -2.42
CA LEU A 89 -9.71 -14.30 -3.28
C LEU A 89 -9.63 -15.63 -2.54
N GLY A 90 -8.68 -15.78 -1.60
CA GLY A 90 -8.53 -16.98 -0.78
C GLY A 90 -9.72 -17.29 0.13
N ARG A 91 -10.65 -16.34 0.29
CA ARG A 91 -11.93 -16.54 0.99
C ARG A 91 -13.08 -16.96 0.08
N LEU A 92 -12.88 -16.94 -1.23
CA LEU A 92 -13.94 -17.13 -2.23
C LEU A 92 -13.70 -18.31 -3.17
N GLN A 93 -12.44 -18.64 -3.46
CA GLN A 93 -12.07 -19.61 -4.49
C GLN A 93 -11.34 -20.82 -3.92
N ASP A 94 -11.50 -21.96 -4.59
CA ASP A 94 -10.66 -23.13 -4.37
C ASP A 94 -9.20 -22.84 -4.72
N ASP A 95 -8.27 -23.53 -4.06
CA ASP A 95 -6.82 -23.29 -4.13
C ASP A 95 -6.28 -23.23 -5.57
N HIS A 96 -6.74 -24.11 -6.46
CA HIS A 96 -6.27 -24.15 -7.85
C HIS A 96 -6.76 -22.94 -8.67
N LEU A 97 -8.02 -22.53 -8.50
CA LEU A 97 -8.58 -21.36 -9.19
C LEU A 97 -7.99 -20.07 -8.65
N LEU A 98 -7.73 -20.02 -7.34
CA LEU A 98 -7.03 -18.93 -6.67
C LEU A 98 -5.65 -18.72 -7.28
N GLN A 99 -4.81 -19.76 -7.33
CA GLN A 99 -3.45 -19.66 -7.88
C GLN A 99 -3.44 -19.18 -9.33
N ARG A 100 -4.32 -19.75 -10.17
CA ARG A 100 -4.41 -19.35 -11.58
C ARG A 100 -4.85 -17.90 -11.74
N SER A 101 -5.90 -17.49 -11.03
CA SER A 101 -6.43 -16.13 -11.10
C SER A 101 -5.41 -15.11 -10.56
N PHE A 102 -4.77 -15.43 -9.44
CA PHE A 102 -3.74 -14.58 -8.85
C PHE A 102 -2.54 -14.42 -9.79
N LYS A 103 -2.05 -15.51 -10.37
CA LYS A 103 -0.92 -15.46 -11.31
C LYS A 103 -1.23 -14.59 -12.52
N GLN A 104 -2.40 -14.78 -13.12
CA GLN A 104 -2.78 -14.09 -14.35
C GLN A 104 -3.14 -12.61 -14.14
N TYR A 105 -3.88 -12.29 -13.08
CA TYR A 105 -4.44 -10.95 -12.86
C TYR A 105 -3.71 -10.13 -11.81
N VAL A 106 -2.74 -10.69 -11.08
CA VAL A 106 -2.03 -9.96 -10.02
C VAL A 106 -0.53 -10.06 -10.20
N GLU A 107 0.01 -11.28 -10.22
CA GLU A 107 1.46 -11.52 -10.27
C GLU A 107 2.06 -11.00 -11.57
N ILE A 108 1.58 -11.44 -12.73
CA ILE A 108 2.13 -11.02 -14.03
C ILE A 108 2.07 -9.49 -14.21
N PRO A 109 0.94 -8.80 -13.98
CA PRO A 109 0.88 -7.35 -14.06
C PRO A 109 1.86 -6.66 -13.10
N ALA A 110 1.97 -7.11 -11.85
CA ALA A 110 2.88 -6.54 -10.86
C ALA A 110 4.36 -6.78 -11.24
N THR A 111 4.71 -7.99 -11.67
CA THR A 111 6.07 -8.37 -12.08
C THR A 111 6.53 -7.59 -13.31
N LEU A 112 5.65 -7.28 -14.25
CA LEU A 112 5.97 -6.42 -15.39
C LEU A 112 6.04 -4.94 -14.98
N CYS A 113 5.20 -4.52 -14.03
CA CYS A 113 5.16 -3.13 -13.58
C CYS A 113 6.47 -2.68 -12.91
N ILE A 114 7.03 -3.49 -12.00
CA ILE A 114 8.24 -3.16 -11.24
C ILE A 114 9.44 -2.74 -12.13
N PRO A 115 9.86 -3.52 -13.15
CA PRO A 115 10.97 -3.11 -14.03
C PRO A 115 10.63 -1.86 -14.86
N LEU A 116 9.37 -1.69 -15.30
CA LEU A 116 8.94 -0.47 -15.99
C LEU A 116 9.02 0.76 -15.07
N LEU A 117 8.64 0.61 -13.81
CA LEU A 117 8.79 1.64 -12.78
C LEU A 117 10.27 1.98 -12.56
N LEU A 118 11.14 0.98 -12.48
CA LEU A 118 12.58 1.21 -12.32
C LEU A 118 13.18 2.00 -13.49
N VAL A 119 12.78 1.68 -14.73
CA VAL A 119 13.24 2.41 -15.93
C VAL A 119 12.75 3.85 -15.90
N THR A 120 11.45 4.07 -15.72
CA THR A 120 10.84 5.42 -15.72
C THR A 120 11.36 6.28 -14.56
N PHE A 121 11.56 5.69 -13.38
CA PHE A 121 12.21 6.33 -12.24
C PHE A 121 13.66 6.75 -12.55
N SER A 122 14.45 5.82 -13.11
CA SER A 122 15.88 6.05 -13.38
C SER A 122 16.12 7.10 -14.47
N LEU A 123 15.23 7.20 -15.45
CA LEU A 123 15.33 8.18 -16.54
C LEU A 123 14.74 9.54 -16.17
N GLY A 124 13.89 9.60 -15.14
CA GLY A 124 13.17 10.81 -14.75
C GLY A 124 13.81 11.61 -13.62
N ASN A 125 13.10 12.67 -13.21
CA ASN A 125 13.50 13.49 -12.07
C ASN A 125 13.52 12.73 -10.74
N GLY A 126 12.81 11.59 -10.67
CA GLY A 126 12.75 10.75 -9.49
C GLY A 126 14.13 10.29 -8.99
N ALA A 127 15.06 9.97 -9.89
CA ALA A 127 16.42 9.58 -9.51
C ALA A 127 17.42 10.76 -9.39
N ARG A 128 17.05 11.94 -9.91
CA ARG A 128 17.98 13.08 -10.09
C ARG A 128 17.81 14.19 -9.06
N ILE A 129 16.58 14.44 -8.62
CA ILE A 129 16.25 15.60 -7.77
C ILE A 129 15.86 15.10 -6.38
N TYR A 130 16.59 15.55 -5.36
CA TYR A 130 16.23 15.30 -3.97
C TYR A 130 15.10 16.24 -3.52
N LYS A 131 14.11 15.66 -2.84
CA LYS A 131 13.13 16.37 -2.01
C LYS A 131 12.87 15.52 -0.76
N PRO A 132 12.67 16.13 0.42
CA PRO A 132 12.27 15.38 1.61
C PRO A 132 10.93 14.66 1.46
N ASP A 133 10.04 15.16 0.60
CA ASP A 133 8.81 14.45 0.22
C ASP A 133 8.86 14.17 -1.28
N PHE A 134 8.89 12.90 -1.66
CA PHE A 134 8.95 12.48 -3.06
C PHE A 134 7.74 12.96 -3.88
N PHE A 135 6.59 13.19 -3.25
CA PHE A 135 5.42 13.74 -3.92
C PHE A 135 5.65 15.20 -4.37
N GLN A 136 6.61 15.90 -3.79
CA GLN A 136 6.98 17.27 -4.16
C GLN A 136 8.07 17.33 -5.24
N VAL A 137 8.60 16.20 -5.70
CA VAL A 137 9.58 16.17 -6.79
C VAL A 137 8.91 16.70 -8.07
N PRO A 138 9.50 17.71 -8.75
CA PRO A 138 9.00 18.21 -10.02
C PRO A 138 8.91 17.09 -11.05
N THR A 139 7.75 16.96 -11.70
CA THR A 139 7.49 15.87 -12.62
C THR A 139 7.93 16.25 -14.03
N ASP A 140 8.85 15.46 -14.58
CA ASP A 140 9.14 15.45 -16.00
C ASP A 140 8.30 14.38 -16.71
N PHE A 141 8.49 14.20 -18.01
CA PHE A 141 7.77 13.20 -18.80
C PHE A 141 7.90 11.78 -18.22
N TRP A 142 9.12 11.41 -17.82
CA TRP A 142 9.41 10.08 -17.26
C TRP A 142 8.79 9.90 -15.87
N LEU A 143 8.89 10.89 -14.99
CA LEU A 143 8.26 10.80 -13.68
C LEU A 143 6.72 10.84 -13.77
N ASN A 144 6.14 11.55 -14.74
CA ASN A 144 4.71 11.45 -15.03
C ASN A 144 4.30 10.04 -15.48
N THR A 145 5.09 9.43 -16.35
CA THR A 145 4.87 8.04 -16.79
C THR A 145 5.01 7.06 -15.62
N TYR A 146 5.98 7.26 -14.74
CA TYR A 146 6.14 6.51 -13.49
C TYR A 146 4.87 6.57 -12.64
N TRP A 147 4.33 7.77 -12.38
CA TRP A 147 3.10 7.93 -11.60
C TRP A 147 1.89 7.32 -12.29
N LEU A 148 1.78 7.44 -13.62
CA LEU A 148 0.70 6.81 -14.38
C LEU A 148 0.70 5.29 -14.23
N ILE A 149 1.87 4.67 -14.37
CA ILE A 149 2.03 3.21 -14.24
C ILE A 149 1.74 2.78 -12.80
N LEU A 150 2.37 3.44 -11.82
CA LEU A 150 2.24 3.11 -10.39
C LEU A 150 0.81 3.27 -9.89
N CYS A 151 0.21 4.45 -10.09
CA CYS A 151 -1.16 4.69 -9.67
C CYS A 151 -2.14 3.82 -10.46
N GLY A 152 -1.89 3.60 -11.76
CA GLY A 152 -2.69 2.71 -12.59
C GLY A 152 -2.73 1.28 -12.06
N ILE A 153 -1.58 0.68 -11.73
CA ILE A 153 -1.52 -0.68 -11.18
C ILE A 153 -2.18 -0.76 -9.80
N LEU A 154 -1.97 0.24 -8.94
CA LEU A 154 -2.56 0.25 -7.60
C LEU A 154 -4.08 0.38 -7.65
N ILE A 155 -4.61 1.28 -8.49
CA ILE A 155 -6.05 1.41 -8.72
C ILE A 155 -6.62 0.10 -9.26
N TYR A 156 -5.93 -0.53 -10.22
CA TYR A 156 -6.34 -1.82 -10.76
C TYR A 156 -6.40 -2.92 -9.69
N LEU A 157 -5.33 -3.10 -8.90
CA LEU A 157 -5.26 -4.12 -7.85
C LEU A 157 -6.28 -3.89 -6.74
N LEU A 158 -6.38 -2.65 -6.22
CA LEU A 158 -7.35 -2.29 -5.19
C LEU A 158 -8.79 -2.42 -5.71
N GLY A 159 -9.04 -2.05 -6.96
CA GLY A 159 -10.34 -2.23 -7.62
C GLY A 159 -10.70 -3.70 -7.77
N TYR A 160 -9.76 -4.53 -8.21
CA TYR A 160 -9.94 -5.97 -8.36
C TYR A 160 -10.19 -6.65 -6.99
N GLY A 161 -9.40 -6.31 -5.97
CA GLY A 161 -9.64 -6.77 -4.59
C GLY A 161 -10.99 -6.30 -4.03
N SER A 162 -11.38 -5.06 -4.34
CA SER A 162 -12.68 -4.50 -3.94
C SER A 162 -13.85 -5.28 -4.56
N ARG A 163 -13.74 -5.72 -5.81
CA ARG A 163 -14.76 -6.58 -6.44
C ARG A 163 -14.93 -7.91 -5.70
N ALA A 164 -13.84 -8.55 -5.29
CA ALA A 164 -13.89 -9.75 -4.46
C ALA A 164 -14.53 -9.47 -3.09
N LEU A 165 -14.16 -8.37 -2.44
CA LEU A 165 -14.73 -7.96 -1.15
C LEU A 165 -16.24 -7.65 -1.24
N LEU A 166 -16.72 -7.12 -2.36
CA LEU A 166 -18.16 -6.90 -2.59
C LEU A 166 -18.95 -8.21 -2.65
N VAL A 167 -18.35 -9.28 -3.17
CA VAL A 167 -18.94 -10.63 -3.12
C VAL A 167 -18.98 -11.12 -1.67
N LEU A 168 -17.87 -10.98 -0.94
CA LEU A 168 -17.76 -11.39 0.46
C LEU A 168 -18.73 -10.61 1.38
N ARG A 169 -19.04 -9.35 1.03
CA ARG A 169 -19.99 -8.48 1.76
C ARG A 169 -21.40 -9.06 1.83
N ARG A 170 -21.77 -9.98 0.92
CA ARG A 170 -23.08 -10.64 0.92
C ARG A 170 -23.27 -11.52 2.16
N ASP A 171 -22.20 -12.12 2.67
CA ASP A 171 -22.22 -12.88 3.92
C ASP A 171 -22.34 -11.95 5.15
N PRO A 172 -23.40 -12.10 5.98
CA PRO A 172 -23.59 -11.30 7.19
C PRO A 172 -22.41 -11.35 8.17
N ARG A 173 -21.70 -12.50 8.26
CA ARG A 173 -20.58 -12.67 9.19
C ARG A 173 -19.36 -11.85 8.77
N SER A 174 -19.13 -11.74 7.46
CA SER A 174 -17.96 -11.07 6.88
C SER A 174 -18.21 -9.60 6.51
N ARG A 175 -19.46 -9.14 6.54
CA ARG A 175 -19.89 -7.81 6.06
C ARG A 175 -19.16 -6.64 6.71
N LYS A 176 -18.96 -6.65 8.03
CA LYS A 176 -18.30 -5.54 8.74
C LYS A 176 -16.85 -5.38 8.27
N ILE A 177 -16.10 -6.47 8.27
CA ILE A 177 -14.69 -6.48 7.82
C ILE A 177 -14.58 -6.08 6.35
N ALA A 178 -15.47 -6.62 5.50
CA ALA A 178 -15.49 -6.28 4.08
C ALA A 178 -15.77 -4.79 3.84
N ASN A 179 -16.70 -4.17 4.58
CA ASN A 179 -16.97 -2.74 4.47
C ASN A 179 -15.75 -1.87 4.80
N VAL A 180 -15.04 -2.17 5.89
CA VAL A 180 -13.88 -1.35 6.27
C VAL A 180 -12.75 -1.55 5.25
N TYR A 181 -12.50 -2.78 4.80
CA TYR A 181 -11.54 -3.03 3.72
C TYR A 181 -11.90 -2.27 2.42
N LEU A 182 -13.18 -2.19 2.06
CA LEU A 182 -13.63 -1.42 0.90
C LEU A 182 -13.40 0.08 1.08
N ILE A 183 -13.65 0.63 2.28
CA ILE A 183 -13.35 2.03 2.60
C ILE A 183 -11.84 2.29 2.53
N SER A 184 -11.02 1.38 3.07
CA SER A 184 -9.56 1.48 2.98
C SER A 184 -9.06 1.43 1.53
N SER A 185 -9.58 0.52 0.71
CA SER A 185 -9.29 0.48 -0.72
C SER A 185 -9.71 1.76 -1.44
N ALA A 186 -10.88 2.32 -1.11
CA ALA A 186 -11.34 3.57 -1.68
C ALA A 186 -10.43 4.75 -1.31
N ALA A 187 -9.94 4.80 -0.06
CA ALA A 187 -8.93 5.77 0.35
C ALA A 187 -7.63 5.60 -0.45
N GLY A 188 -7.12 4.37 -0.63
CA GLY A 188 -5.94 4.10 -1.45
C GLY A 188 -6.11 4.54 -2.92
N ILE A 189 -7.29 4.30 -3.50
CA ILE A 189 -7.63 4.78 -4.85
C ILE A 189 -7.69 6.31 -4.89
N ALA A 190 -8.28 6.96 -3.89
CA ALA A 190 -8.31 8.41 -3.79
C ALA A 190 -6.90 9.02 -3.71
N ALA A 191 -5.99 8.42 -2.93
CA ALA A 191 -4.58 8.82 -2.89
C ALA A 191 -3.93 8.76 -4.28
N CYS A 192 -4.17 7.68 -5.03
CA CYS A 192 -3.67 7.52 -6.39
C CYS A 192 -4.25 8.57 -7.35
N ILE A 193 -5.54 8.88 -7.26
CA ILE A 193 -6.18 9.91 -8.08
C ILE A 193 -5.60 11.28 -7.77
N VAL A 194 -5.49 11.67 -6.50
CA VAL A 194 -4.87 12.94 -6.09
C VAL A 194 -3.43 13.00 -6.59
N ARG A 195 -2.69 11.88 -6.54
CA ARG A 195 -1.31 11.85 -7.04
C ARG A 195 -1.25 12.06 -8.55
N LEU A 196 -2.12 11.43 -9.32
CA LEU A 196 -2.20 11.65 -10.76
C LEU A 196 -2.55 13.10 -11.10
N LEU A 197 -3.55 13.68 -10.41
CA LEU A 197 -3.93 15.08 -10.62
C LEU A 197 -2.77 16.03 -10.31
N THR A 198 -2.04 15.80 -9.23
CA THR A 198 -0.86 16.62 -8.86
C THR A 198 0.34 16.38 -9.78
N ALA A 199 0.47 15.22 -10.42
CA ALA A 199 1.54 14.96 -11.38
C ALA A 199 1.30 15.64 -12.74
N TYR A 200 0.05 15.65 -13.21
CA TYR A 200 -0.32 16.14 -14.55
C TYR A 200 -0.85 17.57 -14.60
N ILE A 201 -1.19 18.17 -13.46
CA ILE A 201 -1.68 19.56 -13.37
C ILE A 201 -0.63 20.38 -12.61
N PRO A 202 0.25 21.13 -13.31
CA PRO A 202 1.36 21.87 -12.67
C PRO A 202 0.90 22.83 -11.57
N ALA A 203 -0.27 23.45 -11.73
CA ALA A 203 -0.85 24.34 -10.72
C ALA A 203 -1.12 23.62 -9.39
N LEU A 204 -1.53 22.35 -9.42
CA LEU A 204 -1.78 21.55 -8.21
C LEU A 204 -0.47 21.02 -7.60
N GLN A 205 0.57 20.83 -8.41
CA GLN A 205 1.87 20.35 -7.96
C GLN A 205 2.62 21.38 -7.11
N GLN A 206 2.47 22.66 -7.43
CA GLN A 206 3.13 23.76 -6.71
C GLN A 206 2.50 24.02 -5.33
N HIS A 207 1.31 23.48 -5.07
CA HIS A 207 0.65 23.58 -3.78
C HIS A 207 0.99 22.39 -2.88
N ASP A 208 1.58 22.66 -1.70
CA ASP A 208 1.87 21.65 -0.67
C ASP A 208 0.65 20.84 -0.21
N GLY A 209 -0.56 21.38 -0.42
CA GLY A 209 -1.83 20.70 -0.14
C GLY A 209 -2.00 19.40 -0.93
N GLY A 210 -1.46 19.32 -2.15
CA GLY A 210 -1.54 18.12 -2.99
C GLY A 210 -0.84 16.91 -2.35
N ALA A 211 0.43 17.06 -1.98
CA ALA A 211 1.20 16.02 -1.30
C ALA A 211 0.56 15.64 0.05
N THR A 212 0.10 16.62 0.81
CA THR A 212 -0.60 16.40 2.10
C THR A 212 -1.86 15.55 1.92
N LEU A 213 -2.66 15.79 0.88
CA LEU A 213 -3.85 15.00 0.60
C LEU A 213 -3.53 13.55 0.20
N VAL A 214 -2.47 13.33 -0.60
CA VAL A 214 -1.99 11.97 -0.91
C VAL A 214 -1.66 11.23 0.38
N TRP A 215 -0.93 11.86 1.29
CA TRP A 215 -0.59 11.29 2.60
C TRP A 215 -1.80 11.00 3.47
N VAL A 216 -2.77 11.92 3.55
CA VAL A 216 -4.00 11.70 4.34
C VAL A 216 -4.73 10.44 3.87
N PHE A 217 -4.92 10.30 2.56
CA PHE A 217 -5.60 9.14 2.00
C PHE A 217 -4.77 7.85 2.10
N ALA A 218 -3.44 7.92 1.90
CA ALA A 218 -2.54 6.78 2.06
C ALA A 218 -2.49 6.29 3.52
N CYS A 219 -2.38 7.21 4.48
CA CYS A 219 -2.40 6.89 5.91
C CYS A 219 -3.75 6.33 6.36
N MET A 220 -4.87 6.82 5.82
CA MET A 220 -6.20 6.27 6.06
C MET A 220 -6.34 4.84 5.51
N CYS A 221 -5.80 4.58 4.31
CA CYS A 221 -5.72 3.25 3.71
C CYS A 221 -4.94 2.28 4.64
N GLY A 222 -3.71 2.66 5.02
CA GLY A 222 -2.83 1.85 5.87
C GLY A 222 -3.39 1.59 7.27
N ALA A 223 -3.85 2.64 7.95
CA ALA A 223 -4.45 2.50 9.27
C ALA A 223 -5.74 1.67 9.21
N GLY A 224 -6.59 1.85 8.20
CA GLY A 224 -7.83 1.11 8.04
C GLY A 224 -7.60 -0.39 7.84
N PHE A 225 -6.67 -0.77 6.96
CA PHE A 225 -6.29 -2.19 6.81
C PHE A 225 -5.66 -2.76 8.08
N ALA A 226 -4.81 -1.98 8.76
CA ALA A 226 -4.14 -2.41 9.99
C ALA A 226 -5.13 -2.69 11.12
N LEU A 227 -5.99 -1.72 11.44
CA LEU A 227 -6.95 -1.82 12.53
C LEU A 227 -7.96 -2.94 12.29
N THR A 228 -8.53 -3.01 11.09
CA THR A 228 -9.54 -4.03 10.77
C THR A 228 -8.97 -5.45 10.86
N SER A 229 -7.73 -5.64 10.44
CA SER A 229 -7.09 -6.96 10.50
C SER A 229 -6.75 -7.36 11.94
N ALA A 230 -6.36 -6.41 12.78
CA ALA A 230 -6.15 -6.64 14.21
C ALA A 230 -7.46 -7.03 14.90
N GLU A 231 -8.55 -6.31 14.63
CA GLU A 231 -9.87 -6.64 15.19
C GLU A 231 -10.37 -8.01 14.72
N SER A 232 -10.24 -8.30 13.42
CA SER A 232 -10.58 -9.61 12.84
C SER A 232 -9.83 -10.73 13.55
N TRP A 233 -8.52 -10.58 13.80
CA TRP A 233 -7.75 -11.58 14.51
C TRP A 233 -8.17 -11.72 15.98
N ARG A 234 -8.39 -10.60 16.69
CA ARG A 234 -8.85 -10.62 18.08
C ARG A 234 -10.18 -11.34 18.26
N GLN A 235 -11.11 -11.20 17.31
CA GLN A 235 -12.38 -11.92 17.33
C GLN A 235 -12.17 -13.43 17.18
N LYS A 236 -11.29 -13.85 16.26
CA LYS A 236 -10.96 -15.26 16.06
C LYS A 236 -10.28 -15.88 17.28
N THR A 237 -9.32 -15.19 17.90
CA THR A 237 -8.64 -15.69 19.10
C THR A 237 -9.58 -15.87 20.29
N LYS A 238 -10.55 -14.95 20.47
CA LYS A 238 -11.58 -15.09 21.52
C LYS A 238 -12.42 -16.35 21.33
N TRP A 239 -12.81 -16.64 20.09
CA TRP A 239 -13.57 -17.84 19.77
C TRP A 239 -12.77 -19.12 20.10
N PHE A 240 -11.48 -19.17 19.74
CA PHE A 240 -10.64 -20.32 20.08
C PHE A 240 -10.48 -20.51 21.60
N SER A 241 -10.29 -19.44 22.37
CA SER A 241 -10.16 -19.53 23.83
C SER A 241 -11.46 -19.93 24.55
N SER A 242 -12.62 -19.58 23.98
CA SER A 242 -13.92 -19.95 24.54
C SER A 242 -14.35 -21.37 24.15
N ALA A 243 -13.85 -21.93 23.04
CA ALA A 243 -14.12 -23.30 22.63
C ALA A 243 -13.24 -24.34 23.34
N SER A 244 -12.15 -23.90 23.99
CA SER A 244 -11.26 -24.74 24.80
C SER A 244 -11.66 -24.80 26.28
N GLN A 245 -12.78 -24.19 26.66
CA GLN A 245 -13.42 -24.29 27.98
C GLN A 245 -14.69 -25.13 27.85
#